data_AF-A0A5F9CMJ9-F1
#
_entry.id   AF-A0A5F9CMJ9-F1
#
_cell.length_a   1.000
_cell.length_b   1.000
_cell.length_c   1.000
_cell.angle_alpha   90.00
_cell.angle_beta   90.00
_cell.angle_gamma   90.00
#
_symmetry.space_group_name_H-M   'P 1'
#
loop_
_entity.id
_entity.type
_entity.pdbx_description
1 polymer ?
#
loop_
_entity_poly.entity_id
_entity_poly.type
_entity_poly.pdbx_seq_one_letter_code
_entity_poly.pdbx_strand_id
1 'polypeptide(L)'
;MQFFGRLVNTLSSVSNLFSNPFRVKEVAVADYAASERVREEGQLILFRNSPNRTWDCILVNPRNSQSAFRLFQLELEADALVNFQQYASQLPPFYESSVQVLHVEVLQHLSDLIRNHPSWSVAHLAVELGIRECFHHSRIISSERTRRRV
;
A
#
# COMPACT_ATOMS: atom_id res chain seq x y z
N MET A 1 38.79 -13.53 -11.81
CA MET A 1 38.56 -12.60 -10.68
C MET A 1 37.06 -12.49 -10.42
N GLN A 2 36.48 -13.36 -9.57
CA GLN A 2 35.07 -13.27 -9.18
C GLN A 2 34.94 -13.67 -7.69
N PHE A 3 35.20 -12.71 -6.79
CA PHE A 3 35.07 -12.91 -5.34
C PHE A 3 34.22 -11.84 -4.63
N PHE A 4 33.59 -10.92 -5.37
CA PHE A 4 32.75 -9.84 -4.81
C PHE A 4 31.23 -10.07 -4.95
N GLY A 5 30.78 -11.28 -5.29
CA GLY A 5 29.35 -11.57 -5.51
C GLY A 5 28.56 -12.06 -4.29
N ARG A 6 29.21 -12.35 -3.16
CA ARG A 6 28.56 -13.02 -2.02
C ARG A 6 28.32 -12.16 -0.78
N LEU A 7 28.78 -10.91 -0.75
CA LEU A 7 28.54 -10.01 0.38
C LEU A 7 27.35 -9.05 0.15
N VAL A 8 26.91 -8.86 -1.09
CA VAL A 8 25.77 -7.98 -1.40
C VAL A 8 24.41 -8.62 -1.08
N ASN A 9 24.34 -9.95 -0.99
CA ASN A 9 23.08 -10.66 -0.72
C ASN A 9 22.79 -10.87 0.77
N THR A 10 23.76 -10.59 1.66
CA THR A 10 23.59 -10.70 3.11
C THR A 10 23.33 -9.34 3.77
N LEU A 11 23.85 -8.26 3.19
CA LEU A 11 23.61 -6.90 3.71
C LEU A 11 22.18 -6.40 3.42
N SER A 12 21.55 -6.83 2.33
CA SER A 12 20.13 -6.55 2.05
C SER A 12 19.19 -7.26 3.03
N SER A 13 19.56 -8.44 3.55
CA SER A 13 18.78 -9.13 4.58
C SER A 13 18.85 -8.44 5.95
N VAL A 14 19.99 -7.84 6.32
CA VAL A 14 20.14 -7.14 7.62
C VAL A 14 19.65 -5.69 7.58
N SER A 15 19.62 -5.04 6.42
CA SER A 15 19.08 -3.68 6.27
C SER A 15 17.55 -3.61 6.37
N ASN A 16 16.86 -4.74 6.14
CA ASN A 16 15.41 -4.84 6.31
C ASN A 16 14.98 -5.06 7.78
N LEU A 17 15.87 -5.51 8.67
CA LEU A 17 15.54 -5.72 10.09
C LEU A 17 15.34 -4.41 10.87
N PHE A 18 15.82 -3.28 10.34
CA PHE A 18 15.68 -1.96 10.96
C PHE A 18 14.83 -0.97 10.13
N SER A 19 14.25 -1.44 9.03
CA SER A 19 13.35 -0.62 8.21
C SER A 19 11.92 -0.83 8.71
N ASN A 20 11.21 0.27 9.02
CA ASN A 20 9.78 0.22 9.36
C ASN A 20 9.03 -0.66 8.35
N PRO A 21 8.33 -1.75 8.78
CA PRO A 21 7.67 -2.69 7.88
C PRO A 21 6.54 -2.04 7.06
N PHE A 22 6.09 -0.85 7.45
CA PHE A 22 5.08 -0.06 6.74
C PHE A 22 5.70 1.16 6.03
N ARG A 23 7.01 1.13 5.77
CA ARG A 23 7.65 2.18 4.97
C ARG A 23 7.26 1.99 3.51
N VAL A 24 6.56 2.98 2.98
CA VAL A 24 6.21 3.05 1.58
C VAL A 24 7.44 3.28 0.73
N LYS A 25 7.61 2.48 -0.33
CA LYS A 25 8.72 2.59 -1.27
C LYS A 25 8.21 2.41 -2.69
N GLU A 26 8.70 3.22 -3.61
CA GLU A 26 8.52 2.95 -5.04
C GLU A 26 9.40 1.76 -5.45
N VAL A 27 8.81 0.81 -6.19
CA VAL A 27 9.42 -0.46 -6.60
C VAL A 27 9.02 -0.78 -8.03
N ALA A 28 9.84 -1.55 -8.75
CA ALA A 28 9.46 -2.02 -10.07
C ALA A 28 8.57 -3.26 -9.95
N VAL A 29 7.50 -3.34 -10.75
CA VAL A 29 6.65 -4.55 -10.79
C VAL A 29 7.46 -5.78 -11.21
N ALA A 30 8.51 -5.59 -12.01
CA ALA A 30 9.44 -6.64 -12.43
C ALA A 30 10.20 -7.30 -11.27
N ASP A 31 10.45 -6.58 -10.16
CA ASP A 31 11.11 -7.15 -8.97
C ASP A 31 10.27 -8.27 -8.32
N TYR A 32 8.96 -8.29 -8.61
CA TYR A 32 8.00 -9.27 -8.11
C TYR A 32 7.69 -10.40 -9.11
N ALA A 33 8.36 -10.45 -10.25
CA ALA A 33 8.10 -11.45 -11.28
C ALA A 33 8.34 -12.90 -10.80
N ALA A 34 9.25 -13.10 -9.84
CA ALA A 34 9.56 -14.38 -9.23
C ALA A 34 8.77 -14.66 -7.93
N SER A 35 8.00 -13.67 -7.45
CA SER A 35 7.23 -13.78 -6.21
C SER A 35 5.85 -14.40 -6.47
N GLU A 36 5.36 -15.17 -5.50
CA GLU A 36 4.02 -15.78 -5.61
C GLU A 36 2.94 -14.72 -5.35
N ARG A 37 1.96 -14.61 -6.24
CA ARG A 37 0.79 -13.74 -6.04
C ARG A 37 -0.22 -14.47 -5.16
N VAL A 38 -0.46 -13.94 -3.96
CA VAL A 38 -1.39 -14.53 -2.99
C VAL A 38 -2.79 -13.96 -3.15
N ARG A 39 -2.90 -12.65 -3.35
CA ARG A 39 -4.18 -11.95 -3.48
C ARG A 39 -4.04 -10.71 -4.35
N GLU A 40 -5.10 -10.36 -5.06
CA GLU A 40 -5.18 -9.20 -5.92
C GLU A 40 -6.58 -8.58 -5.80
N GLU A 41 -6.65 -7.28 -5.55
CA GLU A 41 -7.91 -6.53 -5.47
C GLU A 41 -7.71 -5.14 -6.08
N GLY A 42 -8.27 -4.94 -7.28
CA GLY A 42 -8.07 -3.71 -8.04
C GLY A 42 -6.61 -3.51 -8.42
N GLN A 43 -5.97 -2.47 -7.88
CA GLN A 43 -4.57 -2.15 -8.13
C GLN A 43 -3.62 -2.65 -7.03
N LEU A 44 -4.17 -3.24 -5.97
CA LEU A 44 -3.42 -3.80 -4.86
C LEU A 44 -3.14 -5.28 -5.08
N ILE A 45 -1.87 -5.66 -4.92
CA ILE A 45 -1.43 -7.04 -5.06
C ILE A 45 -0.60 -7.42 -3.84
N LEU A 46 -0.98 -8.53 -3.21
CA LEU A 46 -0.22 -9.16 -2.14
C LEU A 46 0.65 -10.25 -2.71
N PHE A 47 1.96 -10.08 -2.58
CA PHE A 47 2.96 -11.06 -2.96
C PHE A 47 3.53 -11.77 -1.74
N ARG A 48 3.79 -13.06 -1.89
CA ARG A 48 4.63 -13.83 -0.98
C ARG A 48 6.04 -13.90 -1.55
N ASN A 49 6.96 -13.30 -0.81
CA ASN A 49 8.38 -13.31 -1.10
C ASN A 49 9.04 -14.49 -0.39
N SER A 50 9.05 -15.65 -1.06
CA SER A 50 9.59 -16.91 -0.55
C SER A 50 11.03 -16.82 0.00
N PRO A 51 12.01 -16.16 -0.66
CA PRO A 51 13.38 -16.11 -0.13
C PRO A 51 13.51 -15.29 1.16
N ASN A 52 12.67 -14.25 1.33
CA ASN A 52 12.69 -13.42 2.54
C ASN A 52 11.67 -13.85 3.59
N ARG A 53 10.78 -14.80 3.26
CA ARG A 53 9.61 -15.19 4.08
C ARG A 53 8.77 -13.99 4.52
N THR A 54 8.61 -13.03 3.61
CA THR A 54 7.76 -11.85 3.83
C THR A 54 6.57 -11.83 2.88
N TRP A 55 5.54 -11.10 3.28
CA TRP A 55 4.38 -10.75 2.50
C TRP A 55 4.45 -9.26 2.18
N ASP A 56 4.60 -8.97 0.91
CA ASP A 56 4.77 -7.62 0.39
C ASP A 56 3.46 -7.19 -0.28
N CYS A 57 2.87 -6.10 0.18
CA CYS A 57 1.71 -5.50 -0.48
C CYS A 57 2.17 -4.35 -1.35
N ILE A 58 1.85 -4.41 -2.64
CA ILE A 58 2.16 -3.36 -3.60
C ILE A 58 0.89 -2.76 -4.21
N LEU A 59 0.91 -1.46 -4.43
CA LEU A 59 -0.08 -0.72 -5.21
C LEU A 59 0.51 -0.42 -6.59
N VAL A 60 0.00 -1.06 -7.63
CA VAL A 60 0.45 -0.83 -9.01
C VAL A 60 -0.05 0.54 -9.46
N ASN A 61 0.84 1.36 -10.02
CA ASN A 61 0.47 2.68 -10.49
C ASN A 61 -0.44 2.58 -11.75
N PRO A 62 -1.68 3.13 -11.74
CA PRO A 62 -2.57 3.10 -12.91
C PRO A 62 -1.99 3.79 -14.15
N ARG A 63 -1.09 4.77 -13.96
CA ARG A 63 -0.48 5.54 -15.04
C ARG A 63 0.75 4.84 -15.63
N ASN A 64 1.41 4.01 -14.83
CA ASN A 64 2.62 3.31 -15.22
C ASN A 64 2.63 1.90 -14.62
N SER A 65 2.21 0.93 -15.40
CA SER A 65 2.15 -0.49 -15.00
C SER A 65 3.52 -1.11 -14.71
N GLN A 66 4.62 -0.41 -14.96
CA GLN A 66 5.97 -0.87 -14.59
C GLN A 66 6.41 -0.41 -13.19
N SER A 67 5.80 0.64 -12.66
CA SER A 67 6.06 1.16 -11.31
C SER A 67 4.94 0.76 -10.34
N ALA A 68 5.32 0.41 -9.12
CA ALA A 68 4.40 0.16 -8.02
C ALA A 68 4.91 0.84 -6.75
N PHE A 69 4.04 0.95 -5.75
CA PHE A 69 4.39 1.40 -4.41
C PHE A 69 4.20 0.24 -3.45
N ARG A 70 5.29 -0.25 -2.86
CA ARG A 70 5.22 -1.19 -1.73
C ARG A 70 4.68 -0.43 -0.54
N LEU A 71 3.53 -0.83 -0.01
CA LEU A 71 2.88 -0.21 1.14
C LEU A 71 3.38 -0.79 2.46
N PHE A 72 3.54 -2.11 2.50
CA PHE A 72 4.08 -2.81 3.65
C PHE A 72 4.81 -4.10 3.26
N GLN A 73 5.62 -4.58 4.18
CA GLN A 73 6.35 -5.83 4.15
C GLN A 73 6.24 -6.46 5.54
N LEU A 74 5.47 -7.54 5.67
CA LEU A 74 5.19 -8.19 6.94
C LEU A 74 5.68 -9.65 6.94
N GLU A 75 6.01 -10.18 8.11
CA GLU A 75 6.48 -11.56 8.29
C GLU A 75 5.36 -12.55 8.66
N LEU A 76 4.17 -12.04 9.01
CA LEU A 76 3.04 -12.86 9.40
C LEU A 76 1.95 -12.76 8.34
N GLU A 77 1.57 -13.90 7.77
CA GLU A 77 0.52 -13.99 6.75
C GLU A 77 -0.82 -13.44 7.25
N ALA A 78 -1.21 -13.80 8.47
CA ALA A 78 -2.47 -13.35 9.06
C ALA A 78 -2.54 -11.81 9.13
N ASP A 79 -1.48 -11.17 9.62
CA ASP A 79 -1.40 -9.72 9.70
C ASP A 79 -1.38 -9.09 8.29
N ALA A 80 -0.65 -9.69 7.35
CA ALA A 80 -0.59 -9.22 5.97
C ALA A 80 -1.97 -9.25 5.28
N LEU A 81 -2.75 -10.31 5.50
CA LEU A 81 -4.10 -10.44 4.94
C LEU A 81 -5.07 -9.43 5.55
N VAL A 82 -5.01 -9.20 6.87
CA VAL A 82 -5.86 -8.21 7.55
C VAL A 82 -5.54 -6.80 7.08
N ASN A 83 -4.25 -6.45 7.03
CA ASN A 83 -3.81 -5.15 6.53
C ASN A 83 -4.22 -5.00 5.06
N PHE A 84 -3.95 -6.00 4.21
CA PHE A 84 -4.33 -5.97 2.79
C PHE A 84 -5.82 -5.66 2.61
N GLN A 85 -6.70 -6.33 3.34
CA GLN A 85 -8.14 -6.09 3.27
C GLN A 85 -8.52 -4.67 3.70
N GLN A 86 -7.88 -4.16 4.77
CA GLN A 86 -8.10 -2.78 5.22
C GLN A 86 -7.68 -1.77 4.16
N TYR A 87 -6.47 -1.92 3.60
CA TYR A 87 -5.97 -1.08 2.51
C TYR A 87 -6.86 -1.18 1.27
N ALA A 88 -7.28 -2.37 0.86
CA ALA A 88 -8.12 -2.57 -0.32
C ALA A 88 -9.51 -1.96 -0.19
N SER A 89 -10.06 -1.89 1.03
CA SER A 89 -11.33 -1.19 1.27
C SER A 89 -11.23 0.35 1.27
N GLN A 90 -10.07 0.89 1.66
CA GLN A 90 -9.91 2.33 1.92
C GLN A 90 -9.16 3.08 0.81
N LEU A 91 -8.18 2.45 0.14
CA LEU A 91 -7.35 3.08 -0.89
C LEU A 91 -8.04 3.38 -2.23
N PRO A 92 -8.96 2.55 -2.78
CA PRO A 92 -9.57 2.80 -4.08
C PRO A 92 -10.08 4.21 -4.32
N PRO A 93 -10.89 4.81 -3.43
CA PRO A 93 -11.38 6.16 -3.64
C PRO A 93 -10.28 7.23 -3.72
N PHE A 94 -9.07 6.98 -3.21
CA PHE A 94 -7.98 7.95 -3.26
C PHE A 94 -7.23 7.89 -4.60
N TYR A 95 -6.74 6.71 -4.98
CA TYR A 95 -5.96 6.57 -6.22
C TYR A 95 -6.83 6.64 -7.48
N GLU A 96 -8.13 6.35 -7.40
CA GLU A 96 -9.08 6.55 -8.51
C GLU A 96 -9.48 8.03 -8.68
N SER A 97 -9.52 8.81 -7.60
CA SER A 97 -10.00 10.19 -7.63
C SER A 97 -8.91 11.21 -7.95
N SER A 98 -7.68 11.01 -7.47
CA SER A 98 -6.62 11.99 -7.66
C SER A 98 -5.25 11.35 -7.86
N VAL A 99 -4.55 11.84 -8.88
CA VAL A 99 -3.18 11.45 -9.20
C VAL A 99 -2.20 11.91 -8.12
N GLN A 100 -2.55 12.94 -7.35
CA GLN A 100 -1.71 13.48 -6.26
C GLN A 100 -1.48 12.46 -5.14
N VAL A 101 -2.36 11.45 -5.01
CA VAL A 101 -2.21 10.36 -4.03
C VAL A 101 -1.07 9.42 -4.41
N LEU A 102 -0.71 9.31 -5.69
CA LEU A 102 0.30 8.37 -6.19
C LEU A 102 1.74 8.88 -6.00
N HIS A 103 2.02 9.45 -4.83
CA HIS A 103 3.35 9.85 -4.39
C HIS A 103 3.72 9.11 -3.11
N VAL A 104 4.99 8.71 -2.99
CA VAL A 104 5.50 7.93 -1.85
C VAL A 104 5.19 8.60 -0.51
N GLU A 105 5.38 9.92 -0.41
CA GLU A 105 5.17 10.68 0.83
C GLU A 105 3.69 10.74 1.23
N VAL A 106 2.79 10.93 0.25
CA VAL A 106 1.34 10.96 0.47
C VAL A 106 0.82 9.57 0.84
N LEU A 107 1.29 8.53 0.15
CA LEU A 107 0.95 7.14 0.46
C LEU A 107 1.49 6.72 1.83
N GLN A 108 2.68 7.19 2.22
CA GLN A 108 3.22 6.96 3.56
C GLN A 108 2.30 7.59 4.60
N HIS A 109 1.97 8.86 4.43
CA HIS A 109 1.08 9.56 5.35
C HIS A 109 -0.30 8.91 5.45
N LEU A 110 -0.90 8.53 4.31
CA LEU A 110 -2.15 7.80 4.25
C LEU A 110 -2.04 6.45 4.98
N SER A 111 -0.96 5.69 4.73
CA SER A 111 -0.72 4.41 5.38
C SER A 111 -0.59 4.55 6.90
N ASP A 112 0.06 5.62 7.37
CA ASP A 112 0.18 5.92 8.79
C ASP A 112 -1.17 6.31 9.40
N LEU A 113 -1.99 7.11 8.71
CA LEU A 113 -3.35 7.46 9.15
C LEU A 113 -4.26 6.24 9.26
N ILE A 114 -4.26 5.34 8.26
CA ILE A 114 -5.05 4.10 8.27
C ILE A 114 -4.69 3.23 9.48
N ARG A 115 -3.40 3.18 9.82
CA ARG A 115 -2.91 2.38 10.96
C ARG A 115 -3.18 3.02 12.31
N ASN A 116 -2.97 4.32 12.43
CA ASN A 116 -3.19 5.06 13.67
C ASN A 116 -4.69 5.20 13.99
N HIS A 117 -5.54 5.19 12.95
CA HIS A 117 -6.98 5.39 13.07
C HIS A 117 -7.80 4.38 12.24
N PRO A 118 -7.82 3.09 12.61
CA PRO A 118 -8.52 2.05 11.85
C PRO A 118 -10.05 2.23 11.79
N SER A 119 -10.63 3.03 12.69
CA SER A 119 -12.06 3.36 12.70
C SER A 119 -12.44 4.55 11.81
N TRP A 120 -11.46 5.25 11.22
CA TRP A 120 -11.73 6.40 10.38
C TRP A 120 -12.29 5.97 9.03
N SER A 121 -13.29 6.71 8.57
CA SER A 121 -13.84 6.53 7.24
C SER A 121 -12.96 7.21 6.19
N VAL A 122 -13.12 6.80 4.93
CA VAL A 122 -12.49 7.43 3.76
C VAL A 122 -12.66 8.96 3.76
N ALA A 123 -13.80 9.47 4.25
CA ALA A 123 -14.04 10.90 4.33
C ALA A 123 -13.12 11.62 5.34
N HIS A 124 -12.87 11.02 6.51
CA HIS A 124 -11.95 11.59 7.50
C HIS A 124 -10.52 11.61 6.97
N LEU A 125 -10.11 10.52 6.31
CA LEU A 125 -8.80 10.42 5.66
C LEU A 125 -8.64 11.47 4.55
N ALA A 126 -9.67 11.70 3.73
CA ALA A 126 -9.64 12.71 2.66
C ALA A 126 -9.54 14.15 3.20
N VAL A 127 -10.21 14.44 4.32
CA VAL A 127 -10.10 15.73 5.02
C VAL A 127 -8.67 15.93 5.53
N GLU A 128 -8.12 14.93 6.22
CA GLU A 128 -6.79 14.99 6.84
C GLU A 128 -5.67 15.12 5.79
N LEU A 129 -5.78 14.37 4.68
CA LEU A 129 -4.84 14.46 3.56
C LEU A 129 -4.91 15.79 2.81
N GLY A 130 -5.91 16.64 3.07
CA GLY A 130 -6.09 17.92 2.39
C GLY A 130 -6.45 17.78 0.91
N ILE A 131 -6.79 16.57 0.44
CA ILE A 131 -7.09 16.27 -0.97
C ILE A 131 -8.56 16.61 -1.21
N ARG A 132 -8.82 17.91 -1.34
CA ARG A 132 -10.16 18.46 -1.57
C ARG A 132 -10.80 17.98 -2.88
N GLU A 133 -10.04 17.36 -3.77
CA GLU A 133 -10.53 16.78 -5.02
C GLU A 133 -11.25 15.43 -4.82
N CYS A 134 -11.05 14.74 -3.70
CA CYS A 134 -11.78 13.51 -3.38
C CYS A 134 -13.28 13.77 -3.07
N PHE A 135 -13.67 15.00 -2.72
CA PHE A 135 -15.06 15.38 -2.46
C PHE A 135 -15.99 15.30 -3.69
N HIS A 136 -15.43 15.21 -4.90
CA HIS A 136 -16.22 15.08 -6.13
C HIS A 136 -16.58 13.63 -6.50
N HIS A 137 -16.07 12.62 -5.78
CA HIS A 137 -16.41 11.22 -6.06
C HIS A 137 -17.71 10.81 -5.35
N SER A 138 -18.67 10.26 -6.12
CA SER A 138 -20.03 9.87 -5.69
C SER A 138 -20.12 8.92 -4.48
N ARG A 139 -19.01 8.30 -4.04
CA ARG A 139 -18.96 7.48 -2.81
C ARG A 139 -18.93 8.31 -1.52
N ILE A 140 -18.48 9.56 -1.55
CA ILE A 140 -18.54 10.44 -0.36
C ILE A 140 -19.99 10.92 -0.13
N ILE A 141 -20.73 11.18 -1.22
CA ILE A 141 -22.15 11.59 -1.18
C ILE A 141 -23.06 10.46 -0.65
N SER A 142 -22.71 9.18 -0.87
CA SER A 142 -23.51 8.06 -0.37
C SER A 142 -23.43 7.87 1.15
N SER A 143 -22.34 8.31 1.81
CA SER A 143 -22.17 8.11 3.25
C SER A 143 -22.78 9.23 4.10
N GLU A 144 -23.13 10.38 3.52
CA GLU A 144 -23.91 11.43 4.20
C GLU A 144 -25.43 11.19 4.18
N ARG A 145 -25.95 10.38 3.24
CA ARG A 145 -27.41 10.26 3.06
C ARG A 145 -28.11 9.39 4.11
N THR A 146 -27.37 8.64 4.93
CA THR A 146 -27.94 7.73 5.94
C THR A 146 -28.06 8.34 7.34
N ARG A 147 -27.68 9.62 7.56
CA ARG A 147 -27.82 10.31 8.87
C ARG A 147 -28.86 11.44 8.91
N ARG A 148 -29.80 11.50 7.97
CA ARG A 148 -30.92 12.48 7.98
C ARG A 148 -32.31 11.85 7.82
N ARG A 149 -32.48 10.61 8.26
CA ARG A 149 -33.81 10.02 8.52
C ARG A 149 -33.75 9.10 9.74
N VAL A 150 -33.77 9.71 10.92
CA VAL A 150 -34.47 9.19 12.10
C VAL A 150 -35.16 10.39 12.74
#